data_AF-A0A9W8HST5-F1
#
_entry.id   AF-A0A9W8HST5-F1
#
_cell.length_a   1.000
_cell.length_b   1.000
_cell.length_c   1.000
_cell.angle_alpha   90.00
_cell.angle_beta   90.00
_cell.angle_gamma   90.00
#
_symmetry.space_group_name_H-M   'P 1'
#
loop_
_entity.id
_entity.type
_entity.pdbx_description
1 polymer ?
#
loop_
_entity_poly.entity_id
_entity_poly.type
_entity_poly.pdbx_seq_one_letter_code
_entity_poly.pdbx_strand_id
1 'polypeptide(L)'
;EKRVDAFLWERTTMQRHYDRNEVRYLGTVRPPWPAFSFGAREQFIRDNSQTLCKFKEAVGCAVETFMKLEEGQRLAFVCGKLGYSEEDVRNWAAYVRFSKDMAVDQKRVEKVSAALNRAGVVVEQLAFEDVVLSP
;
A
#
# COMPACT_ATOMS: atom_id res chain seq x y z
N GLU A 1 -30.47 8.83 -13.91
CA GLU A 1 -29.16 8.13 -13.84
C GLU A 1 -28.18 8.95 -13.01
N LYS A 2 -27.26 8.32 -12.27
CA LYS A 2 -26.14 9.03 -11.63
C LYS A 2 -24.96 9.03 -12.60
N ARG A 3 -24.45 10.21 -12.93
CA ARG A 3 -23.28 10.42 -13.78
C ARG A 3 -22.15 10.97 -12.93
N VAL A 4 -20.90 10.59 -13.23
CA VAL A 4 -19.70 11.04 -12.52
C VAL A 4 -18.77 11.67 -13.53
N ASP A 5 -18.34 12.91 -13.29
CA ASP A 5 -17.45 13.65 -14.20
C ASP A 5 -15.97 13.34 -13.95
N ALA A 6 -15.59 12.98 -12.71
CA ALA A 6 -14.22 12.61 -12.34
C ALA A 6 -14.18 11.70 -11.10
N PHE A 7 -13.13 10.87 -11.01
CA PHE A 7 -12.85 10.03 -9.85
C PHE A 7 -11.33 9.87 -9.66
N LEU A 8 -10.92 9.46 -8.46
CA LEU A 8 -9.54 9.10 -8.14
C LEU A 8 -9.42 7.58 -8.15
N TRP A 9 -8.38 7.07 -8.81
CA TRP A 9 -8.06 5.65 -8.81
C TRP A 9 -6.55 5.44 -8.95
N GLU A 10 -6.12 4.22 -8.66
CA GLU A 10 -4.72 3.83 -8.84
C GLU A 10 -4.36 3.87 -10.35
N ARG A 11 -3.19 4.41 -10.68
CA ARG A 11 -2.82 4.72 -12.06
C ARG A 11 -2.55 3.47 -12.90
N THR A 12 -1.78 2.52 -12.38
CA THR A 12 -1.36 1.31 -13.10
C THR A 12 -2.57 0.43 -13.45
N THR A 13 -3.52 0.28 -12.54
CA THR A 13 -4.77 -0.47 -12.74
C THR A 13 -5.70 0.16 -13.78
N MET A 14 -5.59 1.46 -14.02
CA MET A 14 -6.38 2.18 -15.03
C MET A 14 -5.69 2.27 -16.40
N GLN A 15 -4.44 1.80 -16.54
CA GLN A 15 -3.65 2.00 -17.76
C GLN A 15 -4.38 1.55 -19.04
N ARG A 16 -4.93 0.32 -19.02
CA ARG A 16 -5.74 -0.23 -20.12
C ARG A 16 -6.92 0.64 -20.55
N HIS A 17 -7.51 1.41 -19.63
CA HIS A 17 -8.67 2.27 -19.91
C HIS A 17 -8.23 3.60 -20.53
N TYR A 18 -7.05 4.11 -20.17
CA TYR A 18 -6.42 5.25 -20.84
C TYR A 18 -6.04 4.89 -22.28
N ASP A 19 -5.43 3.71 -22.48
CA ASP A 19 -4.99 3.26 -23.80
C ASP A 19 -6.17 3.10 -24.79
N ARG A 20 -7.35 2.76 -24.27
CA ARG A 20 -8.61 2.65 -25.04
C ARG A 20 -9.38 3.96 -25.18
N ASN A 21 -8.88 5.06 -24.61
CA ASN A 21 -9.57 6.35 -24.55
C ASN A 21 -10.97 6.29 -23.89
N GLU A 22 -11.20 5.32 -22.99
CA GLU A 22 -12.46 5.21 -22.24
C GLU A 22 -12.57 6.28 -21.15
N VAL A 23 -11.42 6.71 -20.61
CA VAL A 23 -11.30 7.78 -19.61
C VAL A 23 -10.08 8.65 -19.91
N ARG A 24 -10.10 9.89 -19.43
CA ARG A 24 -8.98 10.84 -19.58
C ARG A 24 -8.21 10.98 -18.27
N TYR A 25 -6.89 10.81 -18.32
CA TYR A 25 -6.01 11.13 -17.20
C TYR A 25 -5.93 12.64 -16.97
N LEU A 26 -6.27 13.08 -15.75
CA LEU A 26 -6.26 14.50 -15.37
C LEU A 26 -5.05 14.88 -14.51
N GLY A 27 -4.50 13.95 -13.74
CA GLY A 27 -3.40 14.23 -12.82
C GLY A 27 -3.22 13.13 -11.77
N THR A 28 -2.22 13.30 -10.90
CA THR A 28 -1.94 12.38 -9.81
C THR A 28 -1.85 13.17 -8.50
N VAL A 29 -2.48 12.66 -7.46
CA VAL A 29 -2.27 13.10 -6.07
C VAL A 29 -1.45 12.03 -5.39
N ARG A 30 -0.23 12.37 -4.93
CA ARG A 30 0.60 11.43 -4.17
C ARG A 30 0.24 11.54 -2.68
N PRO A 31 -0.32 10.48 -2.07
CA PRO A 31 -0.57 10.50 -0.64
C PRO A 31 0.74 10.56 0.14
N PRO A 32 0.79 11.28 1.28
CA PRO A 32 1.97 11.32 2.16
C PRO A 32 2.11 10.09 3.08
N TRP A 33 1.32 9.02 2.87
CA TRP A 33 1.34 7.76 3.61
C TRP A 33 1.85 6.58 2.77
N PRO A 34 2.29 5.47 3.40
CA PRO A 34 2.53 4.21 2.68
C PRO A 34 1.23 3.69 2.06
N ALA A 35 1.36 2.96 0.95
CA ALA A 35 0.21 2.42 0.22
C ALA A 35 -0.49 1.27 0.97
N PHE A 36 0.23 0.53 1.82
CA PHE A 36 -0.27 -0.65 2.51
C PHE A 36 0.17 -0.67 3.98
N SER A 37 -0.72 -1.19 4.83
CA SER A 37 -0.50 -1.45 6.26
C SER A 37 -1.21 -2.75 6.65
N PHE A 38 -0.70 -3.43 7.67
CA PHE A 38 -1.40 -4.56 8.28
C PHE A 38 -2.24 -4.06 9.45
N GLY A 39 -3.52 -4.41 9.47
CA GLY A 39 -4.43 -4.15 10.59
C GLY A 39 -4.92 -5.45 11.18
N ALA A 40 -5.06 -5.50 12.50
CA ALA A 40 -5.62 -6.63 13.23
C ALA A 40 -6.49 -6.12 14.39
N ARG A 41 -7.40 -6.98 14.88
CA ARG A 41 -8.20 -6.67 16.07
C ARG A 41 -7.28 -6.58 17.28
N GLU A 42 -7.49 -5.59 18.14
CA GLU A 42 -6.63 -5.39 19.31
C GLU A 42 -6.53 -6.63 20.21
N GLN A 43 -7.66 -7.32 20.44
CA GLN A 43 -7.68 -8.54 21.24
C GLN A 43 -6.78 -9.63 20.64
N PHE A 44 -6.77 -9.75 19.31
CA PHE A 44 -5.88 -10.69 18.64
C PHE A 44 -4.42 -10.31 18.84
N ILE A 45 -4.10 -9.01 18.80
CA ILE A 45 -2.74 -8.52 19.02
C ILE A 45 -2.26 -8.86 20.43
N ARG A 46 -3.08 -8.59 21.44
CA ARG A 46 -2.78 -8.90 22.85
C ARG A 46 -2.60 -10.39 23.10
N ASP A 47 -3.48 -11.23 22.55
CA ASP A 47 -3.51 -12.66 22.86
C ASP A 47 -2.50 -13.49 22.03
N ASN A 48 -2.00 -12.95 20.92
CA ASN A 48 -1.25 -13.73 19.92
C ASN A 48 0.11 -13.11 19.56
N SER A 49 0.77 -12.45 20.52
CA SER A 49 2.07 -11.78 20.31
C SER A 49 3.10 -12.67 19.59
N GLN A 50 3.29 -13.92 20.06
CA GLN A 50 4.24 -14.84 19.44
C GLN A 50 3.88 -15.17 17.97
N THR A 51 2.59 -15.35 17.68
CA THR A 51 2.12 -15.62 16.31
C THR A 51 2.35 -14.41 15.41
N LEU A 52 2.14 -13.20 15.91
CA LEU A 52 2.38 -11.96 15.17
C LEU A 52 3.87 -11.73 14.90
N CYS A 53 4.76 -12.05 15.85
CA CYS A 53 6.20 -12.03 15.62
C CYS A 53 6.60 -12.99 14.50
N LYS A 54 6.11 -14.24 14.53
CA LYS A 54 6.35 -15.22 13.46
C LYS A 54 5.80 -14.77 12.11
N PHE A 55 4.62 -14.15 12.09
CA PHE A 55 4.03 -13.59 10.87
C PHE A 55 4.91 -12.48 10.30
N LYS A 56 5.37 -11.55 11.15
CA LYS A 56 6.27 -10.46 10.76
C LYS A 56 7.57 -11.01 10.16
N GLU A 57 8.18 -12.01 10.79
CA GLU A 57 9.38 -12.69 10.28
C GLU A 57 9.12 -13.37 8.94
N ALA A 58 8.02 -14.11 8.81
CA ALA A 58 7.67 -14.80 7.57
C ALA A 58 7.43 -13.84 6.40
N VAL A 59 6.73 -12.73 6.63
CA VAL A 59 6.52 -11.68 5.63
C VAL A 59 7.85 -11.00 5.27
N GLY A 60 8.69 -10.68 6.26
CA GLY A 60 10.02 -10.13 6.03
C GLY A 60 10.88 -11.03 5.14
N CYS A 61 10.95 -12.32 5.45
CA CYS A 61 11.63 -13.32 4.63
C CYS A 61 11.04 -13.39 3.21
N ALA A 62 9.72 -13.41 3.06
CA ALA A 62 9.08 -13.44 1.75
C ALA A 62 9.40 -12.19 0.90
N VAL A 63 9.39 -11.01 1.51
CA VAL A 63 9.80 -9.76 0.85
C VAL A 63 11.26 -9.81 0.44
N GLU A 64 12.16 -10.26 1.32
CA GLU A 64 13.57 -10.40 0.97
C GLU A 64 13.80 -11.39 -0.17
N THR A 65 13.17 -12.56 -0.11
CA THR A 65 13.23 -13.57 -1.17
C THR A 65 12.73 -12.99 -2.48
N PHE A 66 11.58 -12.31 -2.48
CA PHE A 66 11.05 -11.65 -3.67
C PHE A 66 12.02 -10.60 -4.21
N MET A 67 12.64 -9.79 -3.35
CA MET A 67 13.56 -8.73 -3.77
C MET A 67 14.93 -9.23 -4.24
N LYS A 68 15.33 -10.46 -3.87
CA LYS A 68 16.56 -11.14 -4.34
C LYS A 68 16.41 -11.84 -5.68
N LEU A 69 15.17 -12.01 -6.18
CA LEU A 69 14.93 -12.58 -7.51
C LEU A 69 15.46 -11.64 -8.61
N GLU A 70 15.95 -12.24 -9.69
CA GLU A 70 16.30 -11.50 -10.91
C GLU A 70 15.09 -10.72 -11.43
N GLU A 71 15.32 -9.57 -12.07
CA GLU A 71 14.24 -8.68 -12.52
C GLU A 71 13.21 -9.43 -13.37
N GLY A 72 13.65 -10.19 -14.38
CA GLY A 72 12.75 -10.96 -15.24
C GLY A 72 11.87 -11.97 -14.48
N GLN A 73 12.40 -12.60 -13.42
CA GLN A 73 11.63 -13.53 -12.59
C GLN A 73 10.57 -12.80 -11.76
N ARG A 74 10.90 -11.63 -11.22
CA ARG A 74 9.94 -10.79 -10.48
C ARG A 74 8.81 -10.32 -11.38
N LEU A 75 9.16 -9.82 -12.57
CA LEU A 75 8.17 -9.37 -13.56
C LEU A 75 7.25 -10.53 -13.95
N ALA A 76 7.81 -11.67 -14.34
CA ALA A 76 7.02 -12.85 -14.71
C ALA A 76 6.10 -13.33 -13.59
N PHE A 77 6.57 -13.32 -12.33
CA PHE A 77 5.75 -13.66 -11.17
C PHE A 77 4.53 -12.73 -11.03
N VAL A 78 4.75 -11.41 -11.09
CA VAL A 78 3.66 -10.43 -10.92
C VAL A 78 2.71 -10.46 -12.11
N CYS A 79 3.22 -10.53 -13.35
CA CYS A 79 2.39 -10.68 -14.56
C CYS A 79 1.52 -11.93 -14.46
N GLY A 80 2.09 -13.08 -14.10
CA GLY A 80 1.36 -14.34 -14.00
C GLY A 80 0.33 -14.37 -12.87
N LYS A 81 0.57 -13.63 -11.77
CA LYS A 81 -0.36 -13.56 -10.64
C LYS A 81 -1.48 -12.54 -10.81
N LEU A 82 -1.20 -11.40 -11.42
CA LEU A 82 -2.14 -10.27 -11.49
C LEU A 82 -2.71 -10.01 -12.88
N GLY A 83 -2.17 -10.66 -13.93
CA GLY A 83 -2.65 -10.53 -15.30
C GLY A 83 -2.33 -9.19 -15.96
N TYR A 84 -1.36 -8.44 -15.44
CA TYR A 84 -0.89 -7.19 -16.05
C TYR A 84 0.13 -7.44 -17.16
N SER A 85 0.27 -6.47 -18.06
CA SER A 85 1.31 -6.50 -19.08
C SER A 85 2.70 -6.36 -18.45
N GLU A 86 3.74 -6.89 -19.12
CA GLU A 86 5.11 -6.77 -18.62
C GLU A 86 5.57 -5.30 -18.54
N GLU A 87 5.12 -4.46 -19.47
CA GLU A 87 5.39 -3.02 -19.47
C GLU A 87 4.81 -2.34 -18.22
N ASP A 88 3.54 -2.62 -17.90
CA ASP A 88 2.87 -2.05 -16.72
C ASP A 88 3.56 -2.47 -15.43
N VAL A 89 3.91 -3.76 -15.33
CA VAL A 89 4.61 -4.30 -14.16
C VAL A 89 6.01 -3.71 -14.03
N ARG A 90 6.73 -3.50 -15.15
CA ARG A 90 8.05 -2.84 -15.13
C ARG A 90 7.94 -1.40 -14.66
N ASN A 91 6.96 -0.65 -15.16
CA ASN A 91 6.68 0.71 -14.71
C ASN A 91 6.33 0.76 -13.22
N TRP A 92 5.53 -0.18 -12.74
CA TRP A 92 5.20 -0.35 -11.32
C TRP A 92 6.44 -0.67 -10.46
N ALA A 93 7.26 -1.61 -10.91
CA ALA A 93 8.46 -2.05 -10.21
C ALA A 93 9.49 -0.92 -10.01
N ALA A 94 9.54 0.04 -10.94
CA ALA A 94 10.44 1.19 -10.85
C ALA A 94 10.18 2.07 -9.61
N TYR A 95 8.92 2.21 -9.18
CA TYR A 95 8.56 3.09 -8.06
C TYR A 95 8.11 2.36 -6.79
N VAL A 96 7.76 1.08 -6.85
CA VAL A 96 7.36 0.33 -5.65
C VAL A 96 8.53 0.18 -4.69
N ARG A 97 8.29 0.38 -3.40
CA ARG A 97 9.28 0.17 -2.34
C ARG A 97 8.63 -0.64 -1.23
N PHE A 98 9.27 -1.76 -0.87
CA PHE A 98 8.85 -2.60 0.24
C PHE A 98 9.55 -2.17 1.53
N SER A 99 8.88 -2.33 2.67
CA SER A 99 9.52 -2.12 3.97
C SER A 99 10.51 -3.24 4.27
N LYS A 100 11.65 -2.91 4.89
CA LYS A 100 12.68 -3.88 5.26
C LYS A 100 12.35 -4.61 6.57
N ASP A 101 11.77 -3.91 7.53
CA ASP A 101 11.55 -4.36 8.91
C ASP A 101 10.10 -4.24 9.37
N MET A 102 9.20 -3.84 8.45
CA MET A 102 7.79 -3.53 8.74
C MET A 102 7.62 -2.51 9.87
N ALA A 103 8.63 -1.68 10.15
CA ALA A 103 8.54 -0.64 11.17
C ALA A 103 7.57 0.46 10.72
N VAL A 104 6.84 1.01 11.68
CA VAL A 104 5.92 2.11 11.47
C VAL A 104 6.56 3.39 12.01
N ASP A 105 6.73 4.38 11.14
CA ASP A 105 7.29 5.68 11.48
C ASP A 105 6.22 6.57 12.15
N GLN A 106 6.42 6.88 13.42
CA GLN A 106 5.52 7.74 14.21
C GLN A 106 5.27 9.10 13.56
N LYS A 107 6.33 9.78 13.10
CA LYS A 107 6.18 11.11 12.45
C LYS A 107 5.34 11.01 11.19
N ARG A 108 5.42 9.87 10.50
CA ARG A 108 4.58 9.61 9.33
C ARG A 108 3.12 9.44 9.74
N VAL A 109 2.82 8.64 10.76
CA VAL A 109 1.45 8.47 11.27
C VAL A 109 0.86 9.81 11.71
N GLU A 110 1.61 10.62 12.46
CA GLU A 110 1.19 11.95 12.89
C GLU A 110 0.89 12.88 11.70
N LYS A 111 1.77 12.88 10.68
CA LYS A 111 1.56 13.67 9.46
C LYS A 111 0.29 13.26 8.71
N VAL A 112 -0.01 11.97 8.69
CA VAL A 112 -1.20 11.40 8.04
C VAL A 112 -2.46 11.77 8.83
N SER A 113 -2.44 11.57 10.15
CA SER A 113 -3.53 11.96 11.05
C SER A 113 -3.85 13.45 10.90
N ALA A 114 -2.83 14.31 10.93
CA ALA A 114 -3.00 15.75 10.72
C ALA A 114 -3.56 16.10 9.32
N ALA A 115 -3.16 15.38 8.27
CA ALA A 115 -3.68 15.59 6.93
C ALA A 115 -5.16 15.18 6.81
N LEU A 116 -5.55 14.04 7.39
CA LEU A 116 -6.93 13.56 7.41
C LEU A 116 -7.84 14.43 8.28
N ASN A 117 -7.31 14.95 9.40
CA ASN A 117 -8.02 15.90 10.25
C ASN A 117 -8.27 17.23 9.55
N ARG A 118 -7.25 17.82 8.89
CA ARG A 118 -7.43 19.04 8.07
C ARG A 118 -8.43 18.84 6.92
N ALA A 119 -8.53 17.62 6.39
CA ALA A 119 -9.51 17.27 5.36
C ALA A 119 -10.93 17.02 5.91
N GLY A 120 -11.13 17.05 7.24
CA GLY A 120 -12.41 16.79 7.88
C GLY A 120 -12.85 15.32 7.89
N VAL A 121 -11.95 14.39 7.57
CA VAL A 121 -12.24 12.95 7.52
C VAL A 121 -12.11 12.30 8.91
N VAL A 122 -11.14 12.76 9.70
CA VAL A 122 -10.87 12.28 11.05
C VAL A 122 -11.12 13.42 12.04
N VAL A 123 -12.14 13.27 12.88
CA VAL A 123 -12.57 14.31 13.83
C VAL A 123 -11.74 14.27 15.12
N GLU A 124 -11.43 13.06 15.59
CA GLU A 124 -10.66 12.84 16.81
C GLU A 124 -9.18 12.69 16.51
N GLN A 125 -8.34 13.39 17.28
CA GLN A 125 -6.90 13.29 17.13
C GLN A 125 -6.38 12.11 17.97
N LEU A 126 -6.18 10.98 17.29
CA LEU A 126 -5.62 9.78 17.89
C LEU A 126 -4.10 9.93 18.11
N ALA A 127 -3.62 9.43 19.24
CA ALA A 127 -2.19 9.30 19.51
C ALA A 127 -1.59 8.16 18.68
N PHE A 128 -0.25 8.10 18.60
CA PHE A 128 0.42 7.04 17.85
C PHE A 128 0.11 5.65 18.42
N GLU A 129 0.03 5.57 19.74
CA GLU A 129 -0.20 4.35 20.51
C GLU A 129 -1.63 3.82 20.34
N ASP A 130 -2.59 4.69 19.98
CA ASP A 130 -3.97 4.30 19.70
C ASP A 130 -4.13 3.63 18.32
N VAL A 131 -3.16 3.85 17.42
CA VAL A 131 -3.21 3.38 16.03
C VAL A 131 -2.21 2.26 15.77
N VAL A 132 -1.05 2.31 16.42
CA VAL A 132 0.04 1.36 16.23
C VAL A 132 0.24 0.54 17.49
N LEU A 133 -0.40 -0.63 17.49
CA LEU A 133 -0.24 -1.63 18.54
C LEU A 133 0.95 -2.53 18.21
N SER A 134 1.87 -2.67 19.15
CA SER A 134 2.96 -3.64 19.06
C SER A 134 2.59 -4.90 19.85
N PRO A 135 2.79 -6.11 19.28
CA PRO A 135 2.67 -7.35 20.03
C PRO A 135 3.73 -7.45 21.15
#